data_AF-A0A7V9BD85-F1
#
_entry.id   AF-A0A7V9BD85-F1
#
_cell.length_a   1.000
_cell.length_b   1.000
_cell.length_c   1.000
_cell.angle_alpha   90.00
_cell.angle_beta   90.00
_cell.angle_gamma   90.00
#
_symmetry.space_group_name_H-M   'P 1'
#
loop_
_entity.id
_entity.type
_entity.pdbx_description
1 polymer ?
#
loop_
_entity_poly.entity_id
_entity_poly.type
_entity_poly.pdbx_seq_one_letter_code
_entity_poly.pdbx_strand_id
1 'polypeptide(L)' 'MSQADLIEPHVEVDRVEQWRAFSLERAGYDAESAAVLAGTPEVDLHLAMSLLERGCSVPLALQILL' A
#
# COMPACT_ATOMS: atom_id res chain seq x y z
N MET A 1 -28.07 5.07 -19.09
CA MET A 1 -27.06 5.18 -18.02
C MET A 1 -26.51 3.78 -17.82
N SER A 2 -25.21 3.60 -18.05
CA SER A 2 -24.57 2.27 -18.03
C SER A 2 -24.33 1.84 -16.58
N GLN A 3 -24.41 0.54 -16.31
CA GLN A 3 -24.24 -0.08 -14.98
C GLN A 3 -22.87 0.19 -14.33
N ALA A 4 -21.92 0.77 -15.09
CA ALA A 4 -20.57 1.09 -14.64
C ALA A 4 -20.46 2.30 -13.68
N ASP A 5 -21.51 3.12 -13.57
CA ASP A 5 -21.43 4.40 -12.82
C ASP A 5 -21.81 4.29 -11.32
N LEU A 6 -22.08 3.09 -10.79
CA LEU A 6 -22.55 2.87 -9.41
C LEU A 6 -21.55 2.08 -8.56
N ILE A 7 -20.25 2.36 -8.66
CA ILE A 7 -19.32 1.88 -7.65
C ILE A 7 -19.34 2.87 -6.49
N GLU A 8 -19.81 2.42 -5.33
CA GLU A 8 -19.81 3.25 -4.13
C GLU A 8 -18.36 3.64 -3.78
N PRO A 9 -18.09 4.91 -3.42
CA PRO A 9 -16.74 5.40 -3.20
C PRO A 9 -15.97 4.62 -2.14
N HIS A 10 -16.66 4.02 -1.16
CA HIS A 10 -16.06 3.15 -0.15
C HIS A 10 -15.48 1.86 -0.75
N VAL A 11 -16.17 1.25 -1.73
CA VAL A 11 -15.71 0.01 -2.38
C VAL A 11 -14.42 0.27 -3.18
N GLU A 12 -14.29 1.45 -3.78
CA GLU A 12 -13.07 1.84 -4.50
C GLU A 12 -11.91 2.11 -3.55
N VAL A 13 -12.15 2.75 -2.39
CA VAL A 13 -11.11 2.92 -1.35
C VAL A 13 -10.60 1.56 -0.86
N ASP A 14 -11.50 0.64 -0.53
CA ASP A 14 -11.13 -0.71 -0.07
C ASP A 14 -10.30 -1.47 -1.13
N ARG A 15 -10.65 -1.34 -2.41
CA ARG A 15 -9.89 -1.96 -3.52
C ARG A 15 -8.51 -1.34 -3.67
N VAL A 16 -8.38 -0.03 -3.52
CA VAL A 16 -7.09 0.67 -3.58
C VAL A 16 -6.19 0.22 -2.43
N GLU A 17 -6.71 0.15 -1.20
CA GLU A 17 -5.95 -0.33 -0.04
C GLU A 17 -5.51 -1.79 -0.20
N GLN A 18 -6.39 -2.67 -0.69
CA GLN A 18 -6.03 -4.07 -0.99
C GLN A 18 -4.92 -4.16 -2.05
N TRP A 19 -5.01 -3.36 -3.12
CA TRP A 19 -3.98 -3.32 -4.14
C TRP A 19 -2.64 -2.77 -3.60
N ARG A 20 -2.69 -1.75 -2.72
CA ARG A 20 -1.52 -1.20 -2.04
C ARG A 20 -0.84 -2.27 -1.17
N ALA A 21 -1.61 -2.97 -0.33
CA ALA A 21 -1.10 -4.03 0.54
C ALA A 21 -0.42 -5.15 -0.27
N PHE A 22 -1.11 -5.66 -1.30
CA PHE A 22 -0.56 -6.70 -2.16
C PHE A 22 0.74 -6.28 -2.86
N SER A 23 0.82 -5.01 -3.28
CA SER A 23 2.04 -4.47 -3.91
C SER A 23 3.22 -4.42 -2.93
N LEU A 24 2.96 -4.03 -1.68
CA LEU A 24 3.97 -3.98 -0.61
C LEU A 24 4.44 -5.36 -0.18
N GLU A 25 3.54 -6.32 -0.04
CA GLU A 25 3.89 -7.72 0.25
C GLU A 25 4.80 -8.30 -0.85
N ARG A 26 4.48 -8.03 -2.12
CA ARG A 26 5.33 -8.43 -3.25
C ARG A 26 6.70 -7.76 -3.26
N ALA A 27 6.82 -6.56 -2.71
CA ALA A 27 8.11 -5.87 -2.55
C ALA A 27 8.94 -6.43 -1.39
N GLY A 28 8.32 -7.17 -0.45
CA GLY A 28 8.99 -7.86 0.64
C GLY A 28 8.64 -7.35 2.04
N TYR A 29 7.64 -6.47 2.18
CA TYR A 29 7.05 -6.21 3.48
C TYR A 29 6.27 -7.44 3.97
N ASP A 30 6.23 -7.67 5.27
CA ASP A 30 5.29 -8.62 5.85
C ASP A 30 3.85 -8.08 5.80
N ALA A 31 2.87 -8.97 5.94
CA ALA A 31 1.45 -8.63 5.79
C ALA A 31 0.96 -7.57 6.78
N GLU A 32 1.49 -7.56 8.01
CA GLU A 32 1.09 -6.58 9.04
C GLU A 32 1.59 -5.18 8.65
N SER A 33 2.89 -5.07 8.35
CA SER A 33 3.50 -3.83 7.88
C SER A 33 2.85 -3.31 6.58
N ALA A 34 2.56 -4.21 5.63
CA ALA A 34 1.93 -3.88 4.37
C ALA A 34 0.50 -3.32 4.57
N ALA A 35 -0.29 -3.90 5.47
CA ALA A 35 -1.63 -3.42 5.78
C ALA A 35 -1.61 -2.02 6.41
N VAL A 36 -0.67 -1.74 7.33
CA VAL A 36 -0.53 -0.41 7.95
C VAL A 36 -0.19 0.66 6.92
N LEU A 37 0.81 0.40 6.07
CA LEU A 37 1.22 1.34 5.01
C LEU A 37 0.14 1.50 3.92
N ALA A 38 -0.60 0.43 3.62
CA ALA A 38 -1.69 0.47 2.66
C ALA A 38 -2.84 1.37 3.13
N GLY A 39 -3.22 1.28 4.40
CA GLY A 39 -4.25 2.10 5.04
C GLY A 39 -3.80 3.52 5.44
N THR A 40 -2.56 3.91 5.10
CA THR A 40 -2.06 5.28 5.29
C THR A 40 -1.95 5.98 3.93
N PRO A 41 -2.95 6.77 3.50
CA PRO A 41 -2.99 7.37 2.17
C PRO A 41 -1.83 8.32 1.88
N GLU A 42 -1.27 8.96 2.91
CA GLU A 42 -0.16 9.90 2.82
C GLU A 42 1.18 9.21 2.51
N VAL A 43 1.28 7.90 2.74
CA VAL A 43 2.48 7.13 2.42
C VAL A 43 2.58 6.95 0.91
N ASP A 44 3.69 7.43 0.34
CA ASP A 44 4.07 7.18 -1.04
C ASP A 44 4.45 5.69 -1.24
N LEU A 45 3.61 4.99 -2.00
CA LEU A 45 3.79 3.56 -2.28
C LEU A 45 5.06 3.28 -3.09
N HIS A 46 5.41 4.16 -4.03
CA HIS A 46 6.61 4.01 -4.85
C HIS A 46 7.87 4.16 -4.00
N LEU A 47 7.87 5.14 -3.08
CA LEU A 47 8.98 5.30 -2.14
C LEU A 47 9.12 4.05 -1.26
N ALA A 48 8.03 3.56 -0.67
CA ALA A 48 8.05 2.37 0.18
C ALA A 48 8.66 1.15 -0.53
N MET A 49 8.23 0.86 -1.76
CA MET A 49 8.81 -0.24 -2.55
C MET A 49 10.29 0.01 -2.89
N SER A 50 10.64 1.23 -3.28
CA SER A 50 12.02 1.57 -3.65
C SER A 50 13.03 1.43 -2.50
N LEU A 51 12.59 1.59 -1.25
CA LEU A 51 13.46 1.38 -0.08
C LEU A 51 13.95 -0.07 -0.03
N LEU A 52 13.05 -1.04 -0.17
CA LEU A 52 13.38 -2.46 -0.14
C LEU A 52 14.17 -2.89 -1.38
N GLU A 53 13.82 -2.38 -2.56
CA GLU A 53 14.59 -2.61 -3.80
C GLU A 53 16.05 -2.17 -3.68
N ARG A 54 16.31 -1.12 -2.88
CA ARG A 54 17.66 -0.61 -2.60
C ARG A 54 18.36 -1.32 -1.44
N GLY A 55 17.74 -2.35 -0.85
CA GLY A 55 18.28 -3.12 0.26
C GLY A 55 18.04 -2.53 1.65
N CYS A 56 17.12 -1.57 1.79
CA CYS A 56 16.68 -1.11 3.11
C CYS A 56 15.96 -2.25 3.84
N SER A 57 16.25 -2.42 5.13
CA SER A 57 15.53 -3.39 5.95
C SER A 57 14.12 -2.90 6.26
N VAL A 58 13.16 -3.82 6.37
CA VAL A 58 11.76 -3.48 6.71
C VAL A 58 11.66 -2.61 7.97
N PRO A 59 12.34 -2.92 9.11
CA PRO A 59 12.26 -2.08 10.30
C PRO A 59 12.79 -0.65 10.11
N LEU A 60 13.80 -0.45 9.24
CA LEU A 60 14.32 0.88 8.94
C LEU A 60 13.39 1.62 7.98
N ALA A 61 12.83 0.93 6.99
CA ALA A 61 11.88 1.51 6.06
C ALA A 61 10.62 2.03 6.78
N LEU A 62 10.10 1.29 7.77
CA LEU A 62 8.98 1.74 8.58
C LEU A 62 9.29 3.02 9.37
N GLN A 63 10.49 3.15 9.93
CA GLN A 63 10.92 4.39 10.63
C GLN A 63 11.05 5.62 9.72
N ILE A 64 11.19 5.40 8.41
CA ILE A 64 11.24 6.50 7.42
C ILE A 64 9.83 6.93 7.01
N LEU A 65 8.88 6.00 6.98
CA LEU A 65 7.55 6.18 6.39
C LEU A 65 6.46 6.53 7.41
N LEU A 66 6.62 6.13 8.68
CA LEU A 66 5.66 6.27 9.78
C LEU A 66 6.28 7.08 10.93
#